data_AF-A0A4Q4XQ68-F1
#
_entry.id   AF-A0A4Q4XQ68-F1
#
_cell.length_a   1.000
_cell.length_b   1.000
_cell.length_c   1.000
_cell.angle_alpha   90.00
_cell.angle_beta   90.00
_cell.angle_gamma   90.00
#
_symmetry.space_group_name_H-M   'P 1'
#
loop_
_entity.id
_entity.type
_entity.pdbx_description
1 polymer ?
#
loop_
_entity_poly.entity_id
_entity_poly.type
_entity_poly.pdbx_seq_one_letter_code
_entity_poly.pdbx_strand_id
1 'polypeptide(L)'
;MLYFTPSPTTVSRLCGLLAKYKQGLQKAMATSRSDYTPEYVNEFNGFLMDICNCLWRSRAFNTKDDNSHGCLIHKHIAEDLSLYVKGLDTGASLASLFSLSHSPVLGLLSISYFRGLEDAKLEKGTDELGARHAGPVTRATLASLAEDGGLRLTWDEYRLGVLTYLDQNGMGGVGQLMYNTMTTLMKKG
;
A
#
# COMPACT_ATOMS: atom_id res chain seq x y z
N MET A 1 -10.41 -5.83 13.02
CA MET A 1 -9.24 -6.16 12.16
C MET A 1 -8.08 -5.25 12.54
N LEU A 2 -6.92 -5.79 12.93
CA LEU A 2 -5.77 -5.01 13.46
C LEU A 2 -5.20 -4.01 12.45
N TYR A 3 -5.40 -4.25 11.15
CA TYR A 3 -4.92 -3.38 10.05
C TYR A 3 -5.47 -1.94 10.13
N PHE A 4 -6.70 -1.73 10.59
CA PHE A 4 -7.31 -0.39 10.66
C PHE A 4 -6.96 0.38 11.94
N THR A 5 -5.95 -0.06 12.69
CA THR A 5 -5.42 0.69 13.83
C THR A 5 -4.72 1.96 13.35
N PRO A 6 -4.90 3.12 14.02
CA PRO A 6 -4.23 4.36 13.66
C PRO A 6 -2.74 4.39 14.07
N SER A 7 -2.00 3.31 13.83
CA SER A 7 -0.59 3.17 14.22
C SER A 7 0.22 2.56 13.07
N PRO A 8 1.18 3.31 12.48
CA PRO A 8 2.00 2.80 11.38
C PRO A 8 2.91 1.66 11.80
N THR A 9 3.39 1.67 13.05
CA THR A 9 4.21 0.59 13.61
C THR A 9 3.41 -0.69 13.78
N THR A 10 2.15 -0.61 14.22
CA THR A 10 1.24 -1.76 14.32
C THR A 10 0.94 -2.34 12.93
N VAL A 11 0.63 -1.49 11.95
CA VAL A 11 0.40 -1.92 10.57
C VAL A 11 1.65 -2.60 9.99
N SER A 12 2.84 -2.01 10.17
CA SER A 12 4.10 -2.61 9.74
C SER A 12 4.33 -3.98 10.39
N ARG A 13 4.18 -4.08 11.72
CA ARG A 13 4.35 -5.35 12.46
C ARG A 13 3.39 -6.42 11.96
N LEU A 14 2.12 -6.07 11.75
CA LEU A 14 1.13 -6.99 11.18
C LEU A 14 1.57 -7.48 9.80
N CYS A 15 1.99 -6.57 8.91
CA CYS A 15 2.45 -6.94 7.57
C CYS A 15 3.67 -7.88 7.62
N GLY A 16 4.64 -7.61 8.49
CA GLY A 16 5.81 -8.47 8.70
C GLY A 16 5.43 -9.86 9.22
N LEU A 17 4.54 -9.94 10.21
CA LEU A 17 4.03 -11.22 10.71
C LEU A 17 3.35 -12.01 9.60
N LEU A 18 2.43 -11.39 8.86
CA LEU A 18 1.72 -12.03 7.76
C LEU A 18 2.67 -12.53 6.66
N ALA A 19 3.70 -11.75 6.33
CA ALA A 19 4.77 -12.19 5.43
C ALA A 19 5.47 -13.47 5.93
N LYS A 20 5.82 -13.54 7.23
CA LYS A 20 6.46 -14.73 7.82
C LYS A 20 5.52 -15.93 7.86
N TYR A 21 4.25 -15.74 8.22
CA TYR A 21 3.24 -16.79 8.18
C TYR A 21 3.05 -17.34 6.76
N LYS A 22 2.98 -16.46 5.74
CA LYS A 22 2.92 -16.89 4.35
C LYS A 22 4.09 -17.79 3.97
N GLN A 23 5.32 -17.36 4.26
CA GLN A 23 6.52 -18.14 3.98
C GLN A 23 6.53 -19.48 4.73
N GLY A 24 6.09 -19.49 5.99
CA GLY A 24 5.97 -20.70 6.81
C GLY A 24 4.95 -21.68 6.25
N LEU A 25 3.76 -21.20 5.88
CA LEU A 25 2.71 -22.01 5.26
C LEU A 25 3.16 -22.58 3.92
N GLN A 26 3.81 -21.78 3.07
CA GLN A 26 4.37 -22.28 1.80
C GLN A 26 5.39 -23.41 2.02
N LYS A 27 6.27 -23.27 3.02
CA LYS A 27 7.23 -24.32 3.38
C LYS A 27 6.55 -25.57 3.92
N ALA A 28 5.57 -25.42 4.80
CA ALA A 28 4.82 -26.54 5.37
C ALA A 28 4.05 -27.31 4.29
N MET A 29 3.36 -26.59 3.40
CA MET A 29 2.61 -27.17 2.28
C MET A 29 3.49 -27.88 1.25
N ALA A 30 4.76 -27.47 1.12
CA ALA A 30 5.73 -28.17 0.27
C ALA A 30 6.15 -29.54 0.84
N THR A 31 5.88 -29.80 2.13
CA THR A 31 6.10 -31.10 2.75
C THR A 31 4.85 -31.97 2.63
N SER A 32 5.04 -33.28 2.43
CA SER A 32 3.94 -34.25 2.27
C SER A 32 3.13 -34.52 3.56
N ARG A 33 3.43 -33.84 4.67
CA ARG A 33 2.80 -34.01 6.00
C ARG A 33 2.19 -32.71 6.54
N SER A 34 1.73 -31.83 5.65
CA SER A 34 1.05 -30.61 6.07
C SER A 34 -0.30 -30.94 6.72
N ASP A 35 -0.48 -30.56 7.98
CA ASP A 35 -1.78 -30.60 8.66
C ASP A 35 -2.70 -29.43 8.25
N TYR A 36 -2.21 -28.49 7.42
CA TYR A 36 -2.99 -27.36 6.95
C TYR A 36 -3.89 -27.75 5.78
N THR A 37 -5.20 -27.52 5.93
CA THR A 37 -6.17 -27.79 4.87
C THR A 37 -6.09 -26.71 3.78
N PRO A 38 -6.45 -27.02 2.52
CA PRO A 38 -6.54 -26.04 1.45
C PRO A 38 -7.45 -24.85 1.81
N GLU A 39 -8.55 -25.11 2.52
CA GLU A 39 -9.52 -24.10 2.94
C GLU A 39 -8.89 -23.07 3.88
N TYR A 40 -8.11 -23.53 4.87
CA TYR A 40 -7.40 -22.66 5.80
C TYR A 40 -6.39 -21.76 5.08
N VAL A 41 -5.63 -22.33 4.13
CA VAL A 41 -4.65 -21.59 3.34
C VAL A 41 -5.34 -20.56 2.43
N ASN A 42 -6.48 -20.92 1.85
CA ASN A 42 -7.25 -20.00 1.00
C ASN A 42 -7.84 -18.84 1.81
N GLU A 43 -8.38 -19.09 3.00
CA GLU A 43 -8.86 -18.04 3.91
C GLU A 43 -7.70 -17.10 4.31
N PHE A 44 -6.54 -17.65 4.64
CA PHE A 44 -5.35 -16.85 4.94
C PHE A 44 -4.92 -15.98 3.75
N ASN A 45 -4.88 -16.54 2.54
CA ASN A 45 -4.59 -15.79 1.32
C ASN A 45 -5.61 -14.67 1.09
N GLY A 46 -6.88 -14.90 1.45
CA GLY A 46 -7.93 -13.89 1.49
C GLY A 46 -7.56 -12.64 2.27
N PHE A 47 -7.05 -12.82 3.49
CA PHE A 47 -6.58 -11.70 4.33
C PHE A 47 -5.38 -10.97 3.73
N LEU A 48 -4.45 -11.69 3.10
CA LEU A 48 -3.30 -11.06 2.44
C LEU A 48 -3.76 -10.19 1.26
N MET A 49 -4.70 -10.70 0.47
CA MET A 49 -5.24 -10.00 -0.69
C MET A 49 -5.98 -8.73 -0.29
N ASP A 50 -6.76 -8.76 0.78
CA ASP A 50 -7.43 -7.58 1.31
C ASP A 50 -6.45 -6.48 1.74
N ILE A 51 -5.37 -6.84 2.43
CA ILE A 51 -4.33 -5.87 2.83
C ILE A 51 -3.58 -5.33 1.60
N CYS A 52 -3.29 -6.17 0.60
CA CYS A 52 -2.68 -5.72 -0.65
C CYS A 52 -3.61 -4.81 -1.47
N ASN A 53 -4.91 -5.09 -1.42
CA ASN A 53 -5.95 -4.27 -2.03
C ASN A 53 -5.99 -2.88 -1.40
N CYS A 54 -5.87 -2.79 -0.08
CA CYS A 54 -5.73 -1.52 0.63
C CYS A 54 -4.43 -0.81 0.23
N LEU A 55 -3.27 -1.40 0.52
CA LEU A 55 -1.97 -0.72 0.44
C LEU A 55 -1.54 -0.40 -0.99
N TRP A 56 -1.63 -1.38 -1.91
CA TRP A 56 -0.91 -1.34 -3.18
C TRP A 56 -1.79 -1.17 -4.41
N ARG A 57 -2.97 -1.78 -4.40
CA ARG A 57 -3.88 -1.83 -5.57
C ARG A 57 -4.95 -0.74 -5.55
N SER A 58 -5.13 -0.04 -4.44
CA SER A 58 -6.19 0.98 -4.24
C SER A 58 -7.60 0.42 -4.49
N ARG A 59 -7.86 -0.80 -4.00
CA ARG A 59 -9.10 -1.56 -4.13
C ARG A 59 -9.63 -2.02 -2.77
N ALA A 60 -9.48 -1.20 -1.73
CA ALA A 60 -9.96 -1.57 -0.40
C ALA A 60 -11.45 -1.98 -0.43
N PHE A 61 -11.83 -2.93 0.41
CA PHE A 61 -13.17 -3.52 0.50
C PHE A 61 -13.68 -4.23 -0.77
N ASN A 62 -12.80 -4.53 -1.73
CA ASN A 62 -13.18 -5.31 -2.91
C ASN A 62 -13.56 -6.75 -2.50
N THR A 63 -14.67 -7.23 -3.05
CA THR A 63 -15.19 -8.60 -2.90
C THR A 63 -15.33 -9.32 -4.24
N LYS A 64 -14.85 -8.70 -5.33
CA LYS A 64 -15.00 -9.22 -6.70
C LYS A 64 -13.82 -10.07 -7.16
N ASP A 65 -12.65 -9.95 -6.51
CA ASP A 65 -11.47 -10.71 -6.91
C ASP A 65 -11.50 -12.09 -6.24
N ASP A 66 -11.01 -13.12 -6.94
CA ASP A 66 -10.79 -14.44 -6.34
C ASP A 66 -9.86 -14.31 -5.13
N ASN A 67 -10.32 -14.79 -3.97
CA ASN A 67 -9.66 -14.64 -2.66
C ASN A 67 -9.61 -13.20 -2.12
N SER A 68 -10.66 -12.38 -2.28
CA SER A 68 -10.81 -11.16 -1.48
C SER A 68 -12.09 -11.20 -0.63
N HIS A 69 -11.98 -10.81 0.64
CA HIS A 69 -13.08 -10.84 1.59
C HIS A 69 -13.59 -9.44 1.94
N GLY A 70 -13.10 -8.40 1.27
CA GLY A 70 -13.51 -7.03 1.51
C GLY A 70 -13.16 -6.55 2.91
N CYS A 71 -12.05 -7.04 3.46
CA CYS A 71 -11.62 -6.81 4.85
C CYS A 71 -12.65 -7.29 5.88
N LEU A 72 -13.50 -8.26 5.53
CA LEU A 72 -14.64 -8.75 6.31
C LEU A 72 -15.66 -7.66 6.65
N ILE A 73 -15.66 -6.54 5.93
CA ILE A 73 -16.68 -5.51 6.08
C ILE A 73 -17.92 -5.93 5.31
N HIS A 74 -19.08 -5.84 5.95
CA HIS A 74 -20.34 -6.17 5.29
C HIS A 74 -20.58 -5.21 4.11
N LYS A 75 -21.05 -5.75 2.98
CA LYS A 75 -21.27 -5.02 1.72
C LYS A 75 -22.06 -3.71 1.92
N HIS A 76 -23.21 -3.75 2.60
CA HIS A 76 -24.01 -2.55 2.88
C HIS A 76 -23.21 -1.42 3.58
N ILE A 77 -22.36 -1.75 4.56
CA ILE A 77 -21.52 -0.75 5.26
C ILE A 77 -20.51 -0.13 4.29
N ALA A 78 -19.87 -0.94 3.45
CA ALA A 78 -18.92 -0.44 2.46
C ALA A 78 -19.61 0.47 1.41
N GLU A 79 -20.85 0.15 1.03
CA GLU A 79 -21.67 0.95 0.12
C GLU A 79 -22.07 2.29 0.76
N ASP A 80 -22.56 2.28 2.00
CA ASP A 80 -22.93 3.49 2.75
C ASP A 80 -21.72 4.43 2.93
N LEU A 81 -20.57 3.88 3.31
CA LEU A 81 -19.32 4.64 3.43
C LEU A 81 -18.86 5.19 2.08
N SER A 82 -19.08 4.45 0.99
CA SER A 82 -18.72 4.90 -0.36
C SER A 82 -19.59 6.07 -0.80
N LEU A 83 -20.89 6.03 -0.50
CA LEU A 83 -21.82 7.14 -0.74
C LEU A 83 -21.43 8.38 0.08
N TYR A 84 -21.09 8.18 1.35
CA TYR A 84 -20.62 9.26 2.22
C TYR A 84 -19.36 9.93 1.66
N VAL A 85 -18.31 9.16 1.33
CA VAL A 85 -17.05 9.70 0.79
C VAL A 85 -17.29 10.43 -0.53
N LYS A 86 -18.15 9.90 -1.40
CA LYS A 86 -18.53 10.57 -2.65
C LYS A 86 -19.20 11.93 -2.40
N GLY A 87 -19.98 12.06 -1.33
CA GLY A 87 -20.62 13.32 -0.93
C GLY A 87 -19.66 14.39 -0.39
N LEU A 88 -18.42 14.03 -0.04
CA LEU A 88 -17.42 14.97 0.47
C LEU A 88 -16.67 15.74 -0.64
N ASP A 89 -16.89 15.39 -1.92
CA ASP A 89 -16.25 16.01 -3.10
C ASP A 89 -14.72 16.14 -3.02
N THR A 90 -14.08 15.15 -2.38
CA THR A 90 -12.61 15.14 -2.18
C THR A 90 -11.83 14.68 -3.41
N GLY A 91 -12.50 14.30 -4.50
CA GLY A 91 -11.89 13.64 -5.65
C GLY A 91 -11.38 12.22 -5.38
N ALA A 92 -11.47 11.72 -4.14
CA ALA A 92 -11.04 10.38 -3.74
C ALA A 92 -12.24 9.41 -3.63
N SER A 93 -11.97 8.13 -3.86
CA SER A 93 -12.91 7.03 -3.56
C SER A 93 -12.63 6.45 -2.18
N LEU A 94 -13.62 5.79 -1.56
CA LEU A 94 -13.41 5.05 -0.31
C LEU A 94 -12.22 4.08 -0.44
N ALA A 95 -12.11 3.38 -1.56
CA ALA A 95 -11.06 2.40 -1.82
C ALA A 95 -9.65 3.02 -1.85
N SER A 96 -9.52 4.23 -2.41
CA SER A 96 -8.22 4.91 -2.51
C SER A 96 -7.74 5.47 -1.18
N LEU A 97 -8.64 5.75 -0.22
CA LEU A 97 -8.29 6.31 1.10
C LEU A 97 -7.42 5.39 1.97
N PHE A 98 -7.23 4.14 1.58
CA PHE A 98 -6.39 3.17 2.32
C PHE A 98 -5.08 2.82 1.60
N SER A 99 -4.82 3.46 0.44
CA SER A 99 -3.57 3.32 -0.33
C SER A 99 -2.39 3.96 0.39
N LEU A 100 -1.16 3.61 0.00
CA LEU A 100 0.08 4.21 0.57
C LEU A 100 -0.01 5.73 0.71
N SER A 101 -0.49 6.43 -0.32
CA SER A 101 -0.44 7.88 -0.41
C SER A 101 -1.60 8.61 0.29
N HIS A 102 -2.76 7.97 0.43
CA HIS A 102 -3.93 8.57 1.07
C HIS A 102 -4.24 7.98 2.45
N SER A 103 -3.60 6.88 2.82
CA SER A 103 -3.84 6.20 4.09
C SER A 103 -3.65 7.18 5.25
N PRO A 104 -4.58 7.23 6.21
CA PRO A 104 -4.41 8.06 7.40
C PRO A 104 -3.20 7.63 8.24
N VAL A 105 -2.69 6.42 8.02
CA VAL A 105 -1.55 5.85 8.75
C VAL A 105 -0.22 6.05 8.00
N LEU A 106 -0.23 5.99 6.67
CA LEU A 106 1.00 6.00 5.85
C LEU A 106 1.17 7.25 4.98
N GLY A 107 0.12 8.06 4.81
CA GLY A 107 0.13 9.22 3.91
C GLY A 107 1.22 10.22 4.27
N LEU A 108 1.39 10.52 5.57
CA LEU A 108 2.43 11.42 6.06
C LEU A 108 3.84 10.89 5.73
N LEU A 109 4.10 9.61 6.00
CA LEU A 109 5.39 8.99 5.69
C LEU A 109 5.67 8.98 4.18
N SER A 110 4.63 8.73 3.39
CA SER A 110 4.71 8.67 1.94
C SER A 110 4.97 10.04 1.29
N ILE A 111 4.38 11.11 1.82
CA ILE A 111 4.69 12.48 1.37
C ILE A 111 6.04 12.97 1.91
N SER A 112 6.44 12.57 3.12
CA SER A 112 7.77 12.89 3.66
C SER A 112 8.89 12.30 2.82
N TYR A 113 8.73 11.05 2.35
CA TYR A 113 9.65 10.47 1.36
C TYR A 113 9.78 11.35 0.12
N PHE A 114 8.65 11.74 -0.47
CA PHE A 114 8.65 12.54 -1.70
C PHE A 114 9.28 13.92 -1.50
N ARG A 115 8.97 14.60 -0.38
CA ARG A 115 9.59 15.88 -0.02
C ARG A 115 11.10 15.77 0.13
N GLY A 116 11.60 14.69 0.73
CA GLY A 116 13.03 14.43 0.82
C GLY A 116 13.71 14.32 -0.56
N LEU A 117 13.02 13.80 -1.58
CA LEU A 117 13.53 13.80 -2.95
C LEU A 117 13.56 15.21 -3.55
N GLU A 118 12.53 16.02 -3.30
CA GLU A 118 12.46 17.41 -3.75
C GLU A 118 13.58 18.25 -3.10
N ASP A 119 13.76 18.12 -1.78
CA ASP A 119 14.82 18.80 -1.02
C ASP A 119 16.20 18.41 -1.56
N ALA A 120 16.49 17.11 -1.73
CA ALA A 120 17.74 16.63 -2.27
C ALA A 120 18.02 17.08 -3.72
N LYS A 121 16.97 17.35 -4.52
CA LYS A 121 17.13 17.90 -5.86
C LYS A 121 17.49 19.39 -5.83
N LEU A 122 16.86 20.18 -4.96
CA LEU A 122 17.20 21.59 -4.77
C LEU A 122 18.64 21.77 -4.27
N GLU A 123 19.07 20.94 -3.31
CA GLU A 123 20.42 21.00 -2.74
C GLU A 123 21.53 20.73 -3.77
N LYS A 124 21.26 19.90 -4.78
CA LYS A 124 22.23 19.57 -5.83
C LYS A 124 22.41 20.67 -6.87
N GLY A 125 21.58 21.73 -6.84
CA GLY A 125 21.73 22.93 -7.67
C GLY A 125 21.63 22.68 -9.18
N THR A 126 21.10 21.53 -9.61
CA THR A 126 21.05 21.12 -11.02
C THR A 126 19.82 21.63 -11.77
N ASP A 127 18.74 22.03 -11.08
CA ASP A 127 17.56 22.71 -11.62
C ASP A 127 16.80 23.39 -10.47
N GLU A 128 16.24 24.57 -10.69
CA GLU A 128 15.15 25.09 -9.84
C GLU A 128 13.93 24.18 -10.06
N LEU A 129 13.41 23.55 -9.01
CA LEU A 129 12.11 22.86 -9.10
C LEU A 129 11.03 23.93 -9.35
N GLY A 130 10.45 23.91 -10.55
CA GLY A 130 9.41 24.88 -10.94
C GLY A 130 8.14 24.75 -10.10
N ALA A 131 7.87 23.56 -9.57
CA ALA A 131 6.76 23.28 -8.68
C ALA A 131 7.10 22.20 -7.66
N ARG A 132 6.58 22.37 -6.43
CA ARG A 132 6.56 21.33 -5.38
C ARG A 132 5.20 20.65 -5.35
N HIS A 133 5.20 19.35 -5.07
CA HIS A 133 3.98 18.56 -5.05
C HIS A 133 3.14 18.84 -3.78
N ALA A 134 1.90 19.31 -3.95
CA ALA A 134 1.00 19.63 -2.83
C ALA A 134 0.56 18.40 -2.01
N GLY A 135 0.54 17.22 -2.63
CA GLY A 135 0.09 15.97 -2.02
C GLY A 135 -1.42 15.81 -2.07
N PRO A 136 -1.94 14.58 -1.84
CA PRO A 136 -1.24 13.30 -1.78
C PRO A 136 -0.72 12.86 -3.15
N VAL A 137 0.40 12.12 -3.18
CA VAL A 137 1.04 11.69 -4.44
C VAL A 137 0.24 10.57 -5.10
N THR A 138 -0.12 10.73 -6.36
CA THR A 138 -0.83 9.73 -7.17
C THR A 138 -0.19 9.63 -8.54
N ARG A 139 -0.58 8.61 -9.31
CA ARG A 139 -0.15 8.54 -10.72
C ARG A 139 -0.54 9.81 -11.50
N ALA A 140 -1.73 10.35 -11.28
CA ALA A 140 -2.22 11.53 -11.99
C ALA A 140 -1.46 12.79 -11.57
N THR A 141 -1.23 12.98 -10.28
CA THR A 141 -0.55 14.18 -9.77
C THR A 141 0.96 14.15 -10.06
N LEU A 142 1.59 12.97 -10.16
CA LEU A 142 2.96 12.85 -10.67
C LEU A 142 3.09 13.23 -12.15
N ALA A 143 2.10 12.88 -12.97
CA ALA A 143 2.07 13.26 -14.38
C ALA A 143 1.96 14.78 -14.53
N SER A 144 1.01 15.41 -13.82
CA SER A 144 0.87 16.87 -13.79
C SER A 144 2.14 17.56 -13.28
N LEU A 145 2.73 17.06 -12.18
CA LEU A 145 3.95 17.64 -11.62
C LEU A 145 5.11 17.64 -12.63
N ALA A 146 5.24 16.60 -13.45
CA ALA A 146 6.28 16.52 -14.46
C ALA A 146 6.10 17.54 -15.59
N GLU A 147 4.85 17.90 -15.92
CA GLU A 147 4.50 18.96 -16.87
C GLU A 147 4.74 20.36 -16.27
N ASP A 148 4.45 20.52 -14.97
CA ASP A 148 4.63 21.77 -14.22
C ASP A 148 6.10 22.08 -13.85
N GLY A 149 7.06 21.32 -14.39
CA GLY A 149 8.49 21.50 -14.12
C GLY A 149 8.96 21.02 -12.75
N GLY A 150 8.15 20.21 -12.06
CA GLY A 150 8.50 19.59 -10.80
C GLY A 150 9.33 18.31 -10.94
N LEU A 151 9.35 17.50 -9.88
CA LEU A 151 10.13 16.27 -9.84
C LEU A 151 9.56 15.22 -10.82
N ARG A 152 10.39 14.70 -11.72
CA ARG A 152 10.02 13.63 -12.65
C ARG A 152 10.28 12.27 -12.00
N LEU A 153 9.20 11.59 -11.61
CA LEU A 153 9.24 10.27 -10.98
C LEU A 153 8.06 9.43 -11.50
N THR A 154 8.32 8.20 -11.92
CA THR A 154 7.23 7.30 -12.31
C THR A 154 6.46 6.81 -11.09
N TRP A 155 5.21 6.38 -11.29
CA TRP A 155 4.39 5.83 -10.21
C TRP A 155 5.00 4.61 -9.52
N ASP A 156 5.70 3.76 -10.28
CA ASP A 156 6.31 2.56 -9.72
C ASP A 156 7.58 2.89 -8.94
N GLU A 157 8.42 3.80 -9.44
CA GLU A 157 9.58 4.29 -8.68
C GLU A 157 9.16 4.95 -7.38
N TYR A 158 8.11 5.78 -7.40
CA TYR A 158 7.56 6.39 -6.21
C TYR A 158 7.16 5.33 -5.17
N ARG A 159 6.32 4.36 -5.55
CA ARG A 159 5.84 3.37 -4.59
C ARG A 159 6.95 2.48 -4.05
N LEU A 160 7.89 2.06 -4.89
CA LEU A 160 9.06 1.30 -4.45
C LEU A 160 9.92 2.12 -3.48
N GLY A 161 10.15 3.39 -3.82
CA GLY A 161 10.86 4.33 -2.98
C GLY A 161 10.21 4.54 -1.61
N VAL A 162 8.89 4.63 -1.54
CA VAL A 162 8.14 4.66 -0.28
C VAL A 162 8.39 3.39 0.53
N LEU A 163 8.37 2.19 -0.08
CA LEU A 163 8.65 0.95 0.64
C LEU A 163 10.07 0.94 1.23
N THR A 164 11.07 1.38 0.46
CA THR A 164 12.46 1.51 0.92
C THR A 164 12.57 2.53 2.06
N TYR A 165 11.89 3.67 1.95
CA TYR A 165 11.86 4.69 2.99
C TYR A 165 11.22 4.17 4.28
N LEU A 166 10.11 3.44 4.19
CA LEU A 166 9.49 2.80 5.34
C LEU A 166 10.45 1.81 6.02
N ASP A 167 11.17 1.01 5.24
CA ASP A 167 12.16 0.06 5.78
C ASP A 167 13.29 0.76 6.56
N GLN A 168 13.86 1.80 5.97
CA GLN A 168 14.90 2.63 6.61
C GLN A 168 14.42 3.29 7.92
N ASN A 169 13.11 3.53 8.05
CA ASN A 169 12.48 4.09 9.25
C ASN A 169 11.90 3.02 10.19
N GLY A 170 12.34 1.76 10.09
CA GLY A 170 11.93 0.68 10.99
C GLY A 170 10.51 0.12 10.72
N MET A 171 9.93 0.46 9.56
CA MET A 171 8.60 0.03 9.12
C MET A 171 8.66 -0.94 7.92
N GLY A 172 9.71 -1.75 7.86
CA GLY A 172 9.96 -2.69 6.76
C GLY A 172 8.93 -3.79 6.55
N GLY A 173 8.06 -4.06 7.54
CA GLY A 173 7.06 -5.12 7.43
C GLY A 173 6.07 -4.91 6.28
N VAL A 174 5.76 -3.65 5.94
CA VAL A 174 4.94 -3.30 4.76
C VAL A 174 5.61 -3.79 3.48
N GLY A 175 6.90 -3.48 3.29
CA GLY A 175 7.69 -3.94 2.16
C GLY A 175 7.77 -5.46 2.10
N GLN A 176 8.09 -6.11 3.23
CA GLN A 176 8.17 -7.58 3.32
C GLN A 176 6.89 -8.26 2.84
N LEU A 177 5.71 -7.73 3.22
CA LEU A 177 4.44 -8.28 2.76
C LEU A 177 4.26 -8.06 1.25
N MET A 178 4.49 -6.85 0.76
CA MET A 178 4.31 -6.51 -0.66
C MET A 178 5.21 -7.37 -1.57
N TYR A 179 6.49 -7.52 -1.23
CA TYR A 179 7.41 -8.38 -2.00
C TYR A 179 7.01 -9.86 -1.94
N ASN A 180 6.48 -10.35 -0.82
CA ASN A 180 6.04 -11.75 -0.71
C ASN A 180 4.72 -12.05 -1.41
N THR A 181 3.89 -11.05 -1.72
CA THR A 181 2.51 -11.23 -2.21
C THR A 181 2.30 -10.77 -3.64
N MET A 182 2.95 -9.69 -4.05
CA MET A 182 2.77 -9.13 -5.38
C MET A 182 3.76 -9.78 -6.35
N THR A 183 3.25 -10.62 -7.26
CA THR A 183 4.05 -11.27 -8.31
C THR A 183 4.85 -10.29 -9.18
N THR A 184 4.31 -9.07 -9.38
CA THR A 184 4.97 -7.97 -10.09
C THR A 184 6.18 -7.40 -9.34
N LEU A 185 6.21 -7.53 -8.02
CA LEU A 185 7.30 -7.07 -7.15
C LEU A 185 8.30 -8.19 -6.84
N MET A 186 7.86 -9.45 -6.80
CA MET A 186 8.72 -10.62 -6.55
C MET A 186 9.90 -10.76 -7.52
N LYS A 187 9.82 -10.18 -8.73
CA LYS A 187 10.91 -10.22 -9.73
C LYS A 187 11.99 -9.16 -9.53
N LYS A 188 11.79 -8.21 -8.60
CA LYS A 188 12.67 -7.07 -8.37
C LYS A 188 13.24 -7.01 -6.94
N GLY A 189 12.85 -7.96 -6.08
CA GLY A 189 13.29 -8.07 -4.69
C GLY A 189 14.38 -9.11 -4.51
#